data_AF-A0A7C9FDG0-F1
#
_entry.id   AF-A0A7C9FDG0-F1
#
_cell.length_a   1.000
_cell.length_b   1.000
_cell.length_c   1.000
_cell.angle_alpha   90.00
_cell.angle_beta   90.00
_cell.angle_gamma   90.00
#
_symmetry.space_group_name_H-M   'P 1'
#
loop_
_entity.id
_entity.type
_entity.pdbx_description
1 polymer ?
#
loop_
_entity_poly.entity_id
_entity_poly.type
_entity_poly.pdbx_seq_one_letter_code
_entity_poly.pdbx_strand_id
1 'polypeptide(L)'
;MEASFIGAQDRGISTSNWAGIEKIGQAAHIPVSVPQLVAQHAGALEKDLRAALVRQKLLEVTNTPAVAVAGTYIVTPEFTSGDAALFSQLVNGLISMAK
;
A
#
# COMPACT_ATOMS: atom_id res chain seq x y z
N MET A 1 8.88 -5.53 2.94
CA MET A 1 7.50 -6.07 2.91
C MET A 1 7.38 -7.33 3.75
N GLU A 2 8.30 -8.28 3.61
CA GLU A 2 8.30 -9.55 4.36
C GLU A 2 8.22 -9.38 5.88
N ALA A 3 9.03 -8.49 6.50
CA ALA A 3 8.98 -8.26 7.94
C ALA A 3 7.60 -7.75 8.46
N SER A 4 6.91 -6.92 7.68
CA SER A 4 5.57 -6.42 8.03
C SER A 4 4.51 -7.51 7.89
N PHE A 5 4.62 -8.35 6.86
CA PHE A 5 3.73 -9.49 6.65
C PHE A 5 3.92 -10.55 7.74
N ILE A 6 5.17 -10.96 8.00
CA ILE A 6 5.52 -11.89 9.08
C ILE A 6 5.10 -11.33 10.44
N GLY A 7 5.36 -10.04 10.68
CA GLY A 7 5.01 -9.40 11.95
C GLY A 7 3.51 -9.38 12.19
N ALA A 8 2.72 -8.91 11.23
CA ALA A 8 1.29 -8.75 11.39
C ALA A 8 0.49 -10.05 11.23
N GLN A 9 0.81 -10.87 10.22
CA GLN A 9 0.04 -12.07 9.88
C GLN A 9 0.55 -13.30 10.63
N ASP A 10 1.86 -13.57 10.61
CA ASP A 10 2.38 -14.82 11.20
C ASP A 10 2.57 -14.72 12.71
N ARG A 11 2.92 -13.53 13.22
CA ARG A 11 3.24 -13.30 14.64
C ARG A 11 2.14 -12.55 15.40
N GLY A 12 1.05 -12.16 14.74
CA GLY A 12 -0.08 -11.46 15.35
C GLY A 12 0.27 -10.11 15.99
N ILE A 13 1.36 -9.46 15.55
CA ILE A 13 1.73 -8.14 16.06
C ILE A 13 0.72 -7.13 15.56
N SER A 14 0.03 -6.48 16.49
CA SER A 14 -0.96 -5.46 16.17
C SER A 14 -0.33 -4.27 15.43
N THR A 15 -0.90 -3.94 14.27
CA THR A 15 -0.54 -2.75 13.48
C THR A 15 -1.36 -1.51 13.85
N SER A 16 -2.30 -1.65 14.79
CA SER A 16 -3.18 -0.57 15.24
C SER A 16 -2.66 0.18 16.46
N ASN A 17 -1.46 -0.15 16.96
CA ASN A 17 -0.82 0.56 18.05
C ASN A 17 0.68 0.78 17.79
N TRP A 18 1.24 1.83 18.42
CA TRP A 18 2.63 2.23 18.20
C TRP A 18 3.66 1.20 18.65
N ALA A 19 3.36 0.42 19.71
CA ALA A 19 4.29 -0.60 20.20
C ALA A 19 4.46 -1.75 19.21
N GLY A 20 3.39 -2.15 18.51
CA GLY A 20 3.47 -3.16 17.46
C GLY A 20 4.13 -2.64 16.18
N ILE A 21 3.85 -1.40 15.79
CA ILE A 21 4.53 -0.72 14.67
C ILE A 21 6.04 -0.64 14.92
N GLU A 22 6.46 -0.28 16.13
CA GLU A 22 7.87 -0.25 16.53
C GLU A 22 8.52 -1.64 16.41
N LYS A 23 7.87 -2.70 16.91
CA LYS A 23 8.38 -4.09 16.79
C LYS A 23 8.54 -4.53 15.33
N ILE A 24 7.60 -4.17 14.46
CA ILE A 24 7.69 -4.46 13.02
C ILE A 24 8.85 -3.68 12.39
N GLY A 25 9.04 -2.41 12.75
CA GLY A 25 10.16 -1.59 12.27
C GLY A 25 11.51 -2.16 12.68
N GLN A 26 11.65 -2.61 13.93
CA GLN A 26 12.85 -3.27 14.43
C GLN A 26 13.13 -4.59 13.69
N ALA A 27 12.10 -5.41 13.46
CA ALA A 27 12.23 -6.64 12.68
C ALA A 27 12.61 -6.39 11.21
N ALA A 28 12.25 -5.23 10.67
CA ALA A 28 12.63 -4.77 9.34
C ALA A 28 14.02 -4.08 9.30
N HIS A 29 14.76 -4.05 10.42
CA HIS A 29 16.04 -3.36 10.57
C HIS A 29 15.99 -1.86 10.24
N ILE A 30 14.86 -1.21 10.51
CA ILE A 30 14.76 0.26 10.41
C ILE A 30 15.60 0.86 11.54
N PRO A 31 16.60 1.72 11.25
CA PRO A 31 17.58 2.19 12.24
C PRO A 31 17.02 3.23 13.22
N VAL A 32 15.78 3.68 13.02
CA VAL A 32 15.10 4.71 13.80
C VAL A 32 13.72 4.24 14.23
N SER A 33 13.21 4.79 15.33
CA SER A 33 11.85 4.51 15.79
C SER A 33 10.83 5.01 14.76
N VAL A 34 10.00 4.09 14.25
CA VAL A 34 8.97 4.40 13.25
C VAL A 34 7.91 5.37 13.80
N PRO A 35 7.36 5.19 15.03
CA PRO A 35 6.49 6.18 15.65
C PRO A 35 7.11 7.58 15.74
N GLN A 36 8.41 7.68 16.10
CA GLN A 36 9.10 8.98 16.17
C GLN A 36 9.22 9.62 14.79
N LEU A 37 9.60 8.83 13.78
CA LEU A 37 9.67 9.30 12.39
C LEU A 37 8.32 9.83 11.90
N VAL A 38 7.24 9.09 12.19
CA VAL A 38 5.87 9.53 11.86
C VAL A 38 5.52 10.85 12.56
N ALA A 39 5.82 10.98 13.86
CA ALA A 39 5.55 12.21 14.60
C ALA A 39 6.30 13.42 14.03
N GLN A 40 7.57 13.26 13.67
CA GLN A 40 8.40 14.31 13.08
C GLN A 40 7.90 14.78 11.71
N HIS A 41 7.20 13.91 10.96
CA HIS A 41 6.70 14.19 9.62
C HIS A 41 5.16 14.27 9.54
N ALA A 42 4.47 14.43 10.67
CA ALA A 42 3.02 14.37 10.74
C ALA A 42 2.31 15.33 9.76
N GLY A 43 2.80 16.56 9.63
CA GLY A 43 2.23 17.54 8.70
C GLY A 43 2.39 17.16 7.22
N ALA A 44 3.52 16.55 6.84
CA ALA A 44 3.73 16.04 5.48
C ALA A 44 2.82 14.83 5.21
N LEU A 45 2.72 13.91 6.17
CA LEU A 45 1.85 12.74 6.07
C LEU A 45 0.38 13.13 5.96
N GLU A 46 -0.08 14.14 6.68
CA GLU A 46 -1.45 14.63 6.56
C GLU A 46 -1.74 15.19 5.16
N LYS A 47 -0.82 15.99 4.63
CA LYS A 47 -0.92 16.54 3.28
C LYS A 47 -0.97 15.43 2.23
N ASP A 48 -0.08 14.44 2.33
CA ASP A 48 0.00 13.33 1.40
C ASP A 48 -1.22 12.42 1.49
N LEU A 49 -1.75 12.19 2.69
CA LEU A 49 -3.00 11.46 2.90
C LEU A 49 -4.18 12.17 2.25
N ARG A 50 -4.32 13.49 2.43
CA ARG A 50 -5.37 14.27 1.78
C ARG A 50 -5.26 14.17 0.25
N ALA A 51 -4.05 14.29 -0.30
CA ALA A 51 -3.82 14.14 -1.74
C ALA A 51 -4.10 12.71 -2.25
N ALA A 52 -3.82 11.68 -1.45
CA ALA A 52 -4.15 10.29 -1.77
C ALA A 52 -5.66 10.06 -1.81
N LEU A 53 -6.41 10.56 -0.83
CA LEU A 53 -7.88 10.44 -0.79
C LEU A 53 -8.57 11.15 -1.96
N VAL A 54 -8.08 12.33 -2.34
CA VAL A 54 -8.57 13.03 -3.55
C VAL A 54 -8.31 12.20 -4.81
N ARG A 55 -7.10 11.65 -4.97
CA ARG A 55 -6.77 10.79 -6.11
C ARG A 55 -7.62 9.52 -6.14
N GLN A 56 -7.82 8.86 -4.99
CA GLN A 56 -8.67 7.67 -4.88
C GLN A 56 -10.09 7.95 -5.38
N LYS A 57 -10.66 9.10 -4.98
CA LYS A 57 -11.98 9.53 -5.43
C LYS A 57 -12.02 9.82 -6.93
N LEU A 58 -11.03 10.55 -7.45
CA LEU A 58 -10.96 10.90 -8.88
C LEU A 58 -10.80 9.67 -9.78
N LEU A 59 -10.13 8.64 -9.29
CA LEU A 59 -9.91 7.37 -9.99
C LEU A 59 -11.05 6.36 -9.74
N GLU A 60 -12.09 6.72 -8.99
CA GLU A 60 -13.23 5.86 -8.68
C GLU A 60 -12.84 4.49 -8.07
N VAL A 61 -11.75 4.45 -7.30
CA VAL A 61 -11.29 3.22 -6.64
C VAL A 61 -12.19 2.91 -5.45
N THR A 62 -13.01 1.86 -5.58
CA THR A 62 -14.02 1.46 -4.58
C THR A 62 -13.64 0.23 -3.74
N ASN A 63 -12.60 -0.50 -4.14
CA ASN A 63 -12.13 -1.74 -3.52
C ASN A 63 -10.59 -1.82 -3.51
N THR A 64 -10.05 -2.73 -2.70
CA THR A 64 -8.59 -2.93 -2.57
C THR A 64 -8.22 -4.42 -2.63
N PRO A 65 -7.07 -4.78 -3.23
CA PRO A 65 -6.09 -3.89 -3.87
C PRO A 65 -6.55 -3.39 -5.26
N ALA A 66 -6.05 -2.24 -5.69
CA ALA A 66 -6.31 -1.64 -7.00
C ALA A 66 -5.04 -1.01 -7.58
N VAL A 67 -4.86 -1.10 -8.90
CA VAL A 67 -3.72 -0.53 -9.63
C VAL A 67 -4.23 0.42 -10.71
N ALA A 68 -3.79 1.68 -10.67
CA ALA A 68 -4.08 2.66 -11.69
C ALA A 68 -2.91 2.75 -12.69
N VAL A 69 -3.18 2.55 -13.99
CA VAL A 69 -2.20 2.65 -15.08
C VAL A 69 -2.47 3.92 -15.88
N ALA A 70 -1.46 4.79 -15.96
CA ALA A 70 -1.49 6.10 -16.64
C ALA A 70 -2.63 7.04 -16.20
N GLY A 71 -3.28 6.77 -15.06
CA GLY A 71 -4.43 7.53 -14.59
C GLY A 71 -5.72 7.32 -15.40
N THR A 72 -5.74 6.35 -16.32
CA THR A 72 -6.87 6.07 -17.21
C THR A 72 -7.48 4.71 -16.94
N TYR A 73 -6.65 3.70 -16.69
CA TYR A 73 -7.12 2.33 -16.46
C TYR A 73 -6.99 1.97 -14.99
N ILE A 74 -8.08 1.47 -14.40
CA ILE A 74 -8.08 0.91 -13.05
C ILE A 74 -8.21 -0.60 -13.16
N VAL A 75 -7.28 -1.33 -12.55
CA VAL A 75 -7.24 -2.79 -12.55
C VAL A 75 -7.38 -3.28 -11.12
N THR A 76 -8.31 -4.20 -10.90
CA THR A 76 -8.55 -4.82 -9.60
C THR A 76 -8.55 -6.35 -9.76
N PRO A 77 -8.21 -7.13 -8.71
CA PRO A 77 -8.10 -8.60 -8.81
C PRO A 77 -9.38 -9.31 -9.24
N GLU A 78 -10.54 -8.68 -9.14
CA GLU A 78 -11.82 -9.22 -9.59
C GLU A 78 -11.82 -9.49 -11.10
N PHE A 79 -11.07 -8.70 -11.89
CA PHE A 79 -10.92 -8.93 -13.33
C PHE A 79 -10.17 -10.20 -13.67
N THR A 80 -9.42 -10.76 -12.70
CA THR A 80 -8.63 -11.98 -12.88
C THR A 80 -9.06 -13.08 -11.91
N SER A 81 -10.22 -12.93 -11.25
CA SER A 81 -10.73 -13.88 -10.25
C SER A 81 -9.71 -14.19 -9.14
N GLY A 82 -8.86 -13.22 -8.80
CA GLY A 82 -7.80 -13.38 -7.81
C GLY A 82 -6.54 -14.11 -8.29
N ASP A 83 -6.44 -14.50 -9.57
CA ASP A 83 -5.21 -15.06 -10.13
C ASP A 83 -4.14 -13.96 -10.23
N ALA A 84 -3.08 -14.11 -9.44
CA ALA A 84 -2.00 -13.13 -9.33
C ALA A 84 -1.12 -13.05 -10.59
N ALA A 85 -0.92 -14.17 -11.30
CA ALA A 85 -0.13 -14.20 -12.52
C ALA A 85 -0.87 -13.48 -13.65
N LEU A 86 -2.16 -13.78 -13.80
CA LEU A 86 -3.04 -13.12 -14.76
C LEU A 86 -3.22 -11.63 -14.42
N PHE A 87 -3.34 -11.28 -13.14
CA PHE A 87 -3.40 -9.88 -12.68
C PHE A 87 -2.15 -9.11 -13.12
N SER A 88 -0.98 -9.70 -12.89
CA SER A 88 0.30 -9.10 -13.28
C SER A 88 0.42 -8.95 -14.81
N GLN A 89 -0.02 -9.95 -15.57
CA GLN A 89 -0.04 -9.90 -17.04
C GLN A 89 -0.96 -8.79 -17.56
N LEU A 90 -2.17 -8.66 -17.00
CA LEU A 90 -3.14 -7.63 -17.39
C LEU A 90 -2.59 -6.22 -17.14
N VAL A 91 -2.02 -5.98 -15.95
CA VAL A 91 -1.38 -4.69 -15.62
C VAL A 91 -0.25 -4.37 -16.60
N ASN A 92 0.65 -5.32 -16.87
CA ASN A 92 1.77 -5.12 -17.80
C ASN A 92 1.31 -4.87 -19.24
N GLY A 93 0.23 -5.53 -19.67
CA GLY A 93 -0.40 -5.30 -20.98
C GLY A 93 -0.91 -3.87 -21.11
N LEU A 94 -1.63 -3.37 -20.10
CA LEU A 94 -2.13 -1.99 -20.08
C LEU A 94 -1.01 -0.95 -20.06
N ILE A 95 0.06 -1.19 -19.28
CA ILE A 95 1.24 -0.32 -19.27
C ILE A 95 1.86 -0.22 -20.67
N SER A 96 1.94 -1.34 -21.38
CA SER A 96 2.54 -1.39 -22.73
C SER A 96 1.70 -0.62 -23.77
N MET A 97 0.39 -0.50 -23.57
CA MET A 97 -0.53 0.19 -24.47
C MET A 97 -0.67 1.69 -24.17
N ALA A 98 -0.49 2.12 -22.93
CA ALA A 98 -0.76 3.48 -22.46
C ALA A 98 0.32 4.53 -22.87
N LYS A 99 0.89 4.41 -24.07
CA LYS A 99 1.89 5.34 -24.61
C LYS A 99 1.30 6.69 -25.00
#